data_AF-A0A7C8EMW5-F1
#
_entry.id   AF-A0A7C8EMW5-F1
#
_cell.length_a   1.000
_cell.length_b   1.000
_cell.length_c   1.000
_cell.angle_alpha   90.00
_cell.angle_beta   90.00
_cell.angle_gamma   90.00
#
_symmetry.space_group_name_H-M   'P 1'
#
loop_
_entity.id
_entity.type
_entity.pdbx_description
1 polymer ?
#
loop_
_entity_poly.entity_id
_entity_poly.type
_entity_poly.pdbx_seq_one_letter_code
_entity_poly.pdbx_strand_id
1 'polypeptide(L)'
;TITGQQDVLAGGKYSYSLNGTSAETGGVNYAGVVWVDYPSYMGMLSNVAMNTTNLPGPFNGYNAYYLPDGFQFYTGDSPGTTEVYAGEWYTFDITIPTDATVGATFGIDVLSSGFSIVQDAALTLTVVPEPITMALLGLGGLFLRRRK
;
A
#
# COMPACT_ATOMS: atom_id res chain seq x y z
N THR A 1 -4.21 -9.14 3.47
CA THR A 1 -3.13 -9.14 2.45
C THR A 1 -3.18 -7.89 1.61
N ILE A 2 -2.02 -7.32 1.26
CA ILE A 2 -1.91 -6.20 0.32
C ILE A 2 -1.61 -6.75 -1.08
N THR A 3 -2.32 -6.27 -2.08
CA THR A 3 -2.14 -6.65 -3.49
C THR A 3 -1.80 -5.42 -4.33
N GLY A 4 -0.79 -5.52 -5.19
CA GLY A 4 -0.40 -4.47 -6.13
C GLY A 4 0.96 -4.72 -6.76
N GLN A 5 1.43 -3.76 -7.56
CA GLN A 5 2.70 -3.86 -8.28
C GLN A 5 3.90 -3.67 -7.32
N GLN A 6 4.88 -4.58 -7.39
CA GLN A 6 6.08 -4.54 -6.55
C GLN A 6 7.24 -3.80 -7.19
N ASP A 7 7.40 -3.92 -8.52
CA ASP A 7 8.43 -3.19 -9.27
C ASP A 7 7.87 -1.87 -9.77
N VAL A 8 8.35 -0.76 -9.24
CA VAL A 8 7.80 0.57 -9.50
C VAL A 8 8.84 1.50 -10.15
N LEU A 9 8.38 2.48 -10.91
CA LEU A 9 9.20 3.50 -11.54
C LEU A 9 9.18 4.75 -10.68
N ALA A 10 10.31 5.47 -10.63
CA ALA A 10 10.35 6.81 -10.08
C ALA A 10 9.35 7.71 -10.82
N GLY A 11 8.61 8.55 -10.08
CA GLY A 11 7.55 9.39 -10.62
C GLY A 11 6.25 8.66 -11.02
N GLY A 12 6.20 7.34 -10.89
CA GLY A 12 5.02 6.54 -11.21
C GLY A 12 3.95 6.62 -10.13
N LYS A 13 2.69 6.41 -10.52
CA LYS A 13 1.55 6.29 -9.61
C LYS A 13 0.95 4.90 -9.72
N TYR A 14 0.75 4.24 -8.59
CA TYR A 14 0.38 2.83 -8.50
C TYR A 14 -0.77 2.63 -7.53
N SER A 15 -1.77 1.86 -7.94
CA SER A 15 -2.92 1.52 -7.10
C SER A 15 -2.71 0.19 -6.38
N TYR A 16 -3.08 0.15 -5.11
CA TYR A 16 -2.98 -1.00 -4.24
C TYR A 16 -4.32 -1.29 -3.59
N SER A 17 -4.56 -2.56 -3.25
CA SER A 17 -5.73 -2.97 -2.49
C SER A 17 -5.36 -3.74 -1.23
N LEU A 18 -6.02 -3.40 -0.13
CA LEU A 18 -6.01 -4.19 1.10
C LEU A 18 -7.20 -5.15 1.06
N ASN A 19 -6.91 -6.44 1.18
CA ASN A 19 -7.88 -7.51 1.08
C ASN A 19 -7.95 -8.32 2.37
N GLY A 20 -9.17 -8.56 2.85
CA GLY A 20 -9.48 -9.54 3.88
C GLY A 20 -9.31 -10.96 3.37
N THR A 21 -8.58 -11.80 4.10
CA THR A 21 -8.29 -13.18 3.71
C THR A 21 -9.29 -14.21 4.24
N SER A 22 -10.05 -13.88 5.27
CA SER A 22 -11.07 -14.75 5.85
C SER A 22 -12.22 -13.94 6.43
N ALA A 23 -13.43 -14.50 6.36
CA ALA A 23 -14.53 -13.98 7.13
C ALA A 23 -14.27 -14.29 8.61
N GLU A 24 -14.01 -13.27 9.42
CA GLU A 24 -13.82 -13.44 10.86
C GLU A 24 -15.15 -13.21 11.57
N THR A 25 -15.48 -14.12 12.49
CA THR A 25 -16.67 -14.02 13.35
C THR A 25 -16.23 -13.57 14.74
N GLY A 26 -16.41 -12.30 15.04
CA GLY A 26 -16.03 -11.71 16.32
C GLY A 26 -16.09 -10.19 16.25
N GLY A 27 -16.60 -9.53 17.29
CA GLY A 27 -16.66 -8.07 17.33
C GLY A 27 -15.26 -7.48 17.48
N VAL A 28 -14.53 -7.35 16.38
CA VAL A 28 -13.24 -6.69 16.33
C VAL A 28 -13.45 -5.32 15.73
N ASN A 29 -13.19 -4.26 16.49
CA ASN A 29 -13.04 -2.95 15.90
C ASN A 29 -11.82 -3.03 14.97
N TYR A 30 -12.03 -3.00 13.65
CA TYR A 30 -10.94 -2.85 12.70
C TYR A 30 -10.62 -1.36 12.60
N ALA A 31 -9.81 -0.89 13.53
CA ALA A 31 -9.02 0.31 13.28
C ALA A 31 -7.71 -0.15 12.63
N GLY A 32 -7.25 0.56 11.60
CA GLY A 32 -6.05 0.16 10.89
C GLY A 32 -5.16 1.34 10.53
N VAL A 33 -3.85 1.14 10.49
CA VAL A 33 -2.92 2.14 9.99
C VAL A 33 -2.16 1.55 8.83
N VAL A 34 -2.18 2.22 7.67
CA VAL A 34 -1.23 1.97 6.60
C VAL A 34 -0.03 2.89 6.82
N TRP A 35 1.13 2.31 7.13
CA TRP A 35 2.39 3.04 7.11
C TRP A 35 3.08 2.82 5.78
N VAL A 36 3.68 3.88 5.26
CA VAL A 36 4.60 3.77 4.13
C VAL A 36 5.96 4.16 4.67
N ASP A 37 6.80 3.16 4.92
CA ASP A 37 8.15 3.40 5.40
C ASP A 37 8.98 3.93 4.23
N TYR A 38 9.05 5.26 4.16
CA TYR A 38 9.95 5.96 3.25
C TYR A 38 10.68 7.10 3.98
N PRO A 39 12.02 7.21 3.88
CA PRO A 39 12.81 7.99 4.83
C PRO A 39 12.62 9.51 4.81
N SER A 40 11.78 10.09 3.93
CA SER A 40 11.81 11.54 3.72
C SER A 40 10.60 12.23 3.06
N TYR A 41 9.51 11.55 2.68
CA TYR A 41 8.44 12.22 1.91
C TYR A 41 7.03 12.00 2.43
N MET A 42 6.50 13.04 3.09
CA MET A 42 5.09 13.26 3.32
C MET A 42 4.36 13.41 1.97
N GLY A 43 3.25 12.69 1.75
CA GLY A 43 2.33 12.96 0.63
C GLY A 43 2.33 11.97 -0.55
N MET A 44 2.93 10.79 -0.41
CA MET A 44 2.90 9.77 -1.46
C MET A 44 1.54 9.08 -1.62
N LEU A 45 0.72 9.05 -0.56
CA LEU A 45 -0.60 8.42 -0.60
C LEU A 45 -1.67 9.38 -1.11
N SER A 46 -2.48 8.92 -2.05
CA SER A 46 -3.61 9.66 -2.61
C SER A 46 -4.77 8.72 -2.93
N ASN A 47 -5.94 9.28 -3.26
CA ASN A 47 -7.13 8.52 -3.70
C ASN A 47 -7.49 7.36 -2.76
N VAL A 48 -7.35 7.54 -1.44
CA VAL A 48 -7.73 6.50 -0.50
C VAL A 48 -9.24 6.37 -0.50
N ALA A 49 -9.72 5.22 -0.95
CA ALA A 49 -11.12 4.86 -0.99
C ALA A 49 -11.35 3.57 -0.21
N MET A 50 -12.51 3.50 0.42
CA MET A 50 -12.93 2.33 1.18
C MET A 50 -14.05 1.63 0.43
N ASN A 51 -13.97 0.31 0.32
CA ASN A 51 -14.97 -0.49 -0.36
C ASN A 51 -16.02 -0.96 0.66
N THR A 52 -17.15 -0.26 0.73
CA THR A 52 -18.22 -0.53 1.71
C THR A 52 -18.95 -1.85 1.49
N THR A 53 -18.77 -2.51 0.35
CA THR A 53 -19.48 -3.75 -0.01
C THR A 53 -18.99 -4.95 0.80
N ASN A 54 -17.71 -4.96 1.20
CA ASN A 54 -17.08 -6.07 1.90
C ASN A 54 -16.68 -5.71 3.34
N LEU A 55 -17.16 -4.58 3.86
CA LEU A 55 -16.85 -4.16 5.23
C LEU A 55 -17.63 -4.97 6.26
N PRO A 56 -17.09 -5.07 7.49
CA PRO A 56 -17.87 -5.52 8.62
C PRO A 56 -19.00 -4.52 8.94
N GLY A 57 -20.24 -5.01 8.97
CA GLY A 57 -21.35 -4.33 9.65
C GLY A 57 -21.98 -3.08 9.02
N PRO A 58 -23.00 -2.50 9.68
CA PRO A 58 -23.56 -1.20 9.31
C PRO A 58 -22.53 -0.13 9.63
N PHE A 59 -21.86 0.28 8.57
CA PHE A 59 -20.79 1.24 8.57
C PHE A 59 -21.21 2.61 9.14
N ASN A 60 -20.55 3.07 10.21
CA ASN A 60 -20.91 4.31 10.91
C ASN A 60 -20.03 5.53 10.55
N GLY A 61 -19.06 5.38 9.65
CA GLY A 61 -18.28 6.51 9.12
C GLY A 61 -16.82 6.17 8.83
N TYR A 62 -16.28 6.81 7.79
CA TYR A 62 -14.89 6.68 7.33
C TYR A 62 -14.14 7.93 7.75
N ASN A 63 -13.12 7.75 8.58
CA ASN A 63 -12.17 8.82 8.86
C ASN A 63 -10.77 8.40 8.42
N ALA A 64 -10.14 9.35 7.74
CA ALA A 64 -8.88 9.23 7.02
C ALA A 64 -7.97 10.33 7.55
N TYR A 65 -6.97 9.96 8.35
CA TYR A 65 -6.03 10.93 8.91
C TYR A 65 -4.66 10.74 8.29
N TYR A 66 -4.12 11.82 7.73
CA TYR A 66 -2.73 11.88 7.33
C TYR A 66 -1.87 12.03 8.59
N LEU A 67 -0.99 11.06 8.81
CA LEU A 67 0.06 11.12 9.81
C LEU A 67 1.36 11.61 9.12
N PRO A 68 2.35 12.10 9.89
CA PRO A 68 3.64 12.53 9.32
C PRO A 68 4.32 11.45 8.47
N ASP A 69 4.12 10.19 8.82
CA ASP A 69 4.81 9.01 8.31
C ASP A 69 3.85 7.96 7.73
N GLY A 70 2.54 8.25 7.68
CA GLY A 70 1.56 7.27 7.21
C GLY A 70 0.14 7.79 7.08
N PHE A 71 -0.78 6.85 6.95
CA PHE A 71 -2.19 7.10 6.82
C PHE A 71 -2.98 6.18 7.74
N GLN A 72 -3.75 6.77 8.65
CA GLN A 72 -4.64 6.03 9.53
C GLN A 72 -6.05 6.00 8.95
N PHE A 73 -6.63 4.80 8.89
CA PHE A 73 -8.03 4.58 8.60
C PHE A 73 -8.75 3.99 9.79
N TYR A 74 -9.94 4.48 10.05
CA TYR A 74 -10.78 3.96 11.12
C TYR A 74 -12.11 3.53 10.52
N THR A 75 -12.43 2.24 10.64
CA THR A 75 -13.80 1.76 10.47
C THR A 75 -14.37 1.54 11.85
N GLY A 76 -15.26 2.45 12.25
CA GLY A 76 -16.00 2.30 13.49
C GLY A 76 -17.14 1.32 13.27
N ASP A 77 -17.04 0.15 13.87
CA ASP A 77 -18.19 -0.74 13.97
C ASP A 77 -19.21 -0.16 14.94
N SER A 78 -20.48 -0.19 14.55
CA SER A 78 -21.56 -0.18 15.53
C SER A 78 -21.50 -1.51 16.29
N PRO A 79 -21.52 -1.53 17.64
CA PRO A 79 -21.54 -2.78 18.40
C PRO A 79 -22.81 -3.56 18.04
N GLY A 80 -22.70 -4.59 17.21
CA GLY A 80 -23.87 -5.41 16.82
C GLY A 80 -23.72 -6.34 15.63
N THR A 81 -22.72 -6.18 14.77
CA THR A 81 -22.49 -7.11 13.65
C THR A 81 -21.12 -7.73 13.74
N THR A 82 -21.10 -9.05 13.74
CA THR A 82 -19.91 -9.87 13.98
C THR A 82 -19.30 -10.44 12.71
N GLU A 83 -19.73 -10.02 11.52
CA GLU A 83 -19.32 -10.63 10.26
C GLU A 83 -18.50 -9.64 9.42
N VAL A 84 -17.21 -9.94 9.26
CA VAL A 84 -16.34 -9.34 8.25
C VAL A 84 -16.41 -10.23 7.01
N TYR A 85 -16.54 -9.65 5.81
CA TYR A 85 -16.50 -10.43 4.58
C TYR A 85 -15.10 -10.44 3.98
N ALA A 86 -14.69 -11.59 3.43
CA ALA A 86 -13.47 -11.65 2.62
C ALA A 86 -13.63 -10.80 1.35
N GLY A 87 -12.52 -10.26 0.84
CA GLY A 87 -12.52 -9.42 -0.36
C GLY A 87 -11.77 -8.11 -0.16
N GLU A 88 -11.97 -7.18 -1.10
CA GLU A 88 -11.32 -5.87 -1.07
C GLU A 88 -11.98 -4.96 -0.04
N TRP A 89 -11.18 -4.43 0.89
CA TRP A 89 -11.64 -3.52 1.95
C TRP A 89 -11.24 -2.07 1.66
N TYR A 90 -10.04 -1.85 1.13
CA TYR A 90 -9.53 -0.50 0.82
C TYR A 90 -8.74 -0.51 -0.47
N THR A 91 -8.78 0.63 -1.15
CA THR A 91 -7.89 0.96 -2.25
C THR A 91 -7.19 2.28 -1.98
N PHE A 92 -5.94 2.38 -2.40
CA PHE A 92 -5.16 3.59 -2.27
C PHE A 92 -4.11 3.66 -3.37
N ASP A 93 -3.75 4.88 -3.74
CA ASP A 93 -2.68 5.12 -4.70
C ASP A 93 -1.41 5.58 -3.99
N ILE A 94 -0.27 5.00 -4.36
CA ILE A 94 1.06 5.50 -3.99
C ILE A 94 1.69 6.16 -5.20
N THR A 95 2.18 7.38 -5.00
CA THR A 95 3.00 8.11 -5.96
C THR A 95 4.45 8.00 -5.55
N ILE A 96 5.27 7.34 -6.36
CA ILE A 96 6.72 7.22 -6.13
C ILE A 96 7.37 8.56 -6.50
N PRO A 97 8.23 9.13 -5.65
CA PRO A 97 8.93 10.37 -5.95
C PRO A 97 9.75 10.26 -7.23
N THR A 98 9.85 11.35 -7.98
CA THR A 98 10.63 11.41 -9.23
C THR A 98 12.13 11.30 -8.99
N ASP A 99 12.59 11.60 -7.78
CA ASP A 99 13.99 11.49 -7.32
C ASP A 99 14.26 10.20 -6.54
N ALA A 100 13.32 9.25 -6.53
CA ALA A 100 13.52 7.96 -5.90
C ALA A 100 14.72 7.22 -6.52
N THR A 101 15.62 6.76 -5.67
CA THR A 101 16.85 6.08 -6.12
C THR A 101 16.51 4.68 -6.65
N VAL A 102 17.04 4.33 -7.81
CA VAL A 102 16.92 2.96 -8.36
C VAL A 102 17.47 1.95 -7.35
N GLY A 103 16.69 0.89 -7.09
CA GLY A 103 16.99 -0.12 -6.08
C GLY A 103 16.58 0.26 -4.65
N ALA A 104 16.05 1.47 -4.42
CA ALA A 104 15.42 1.79 -3.15
C ALA A 104 14.21 0.90 -2.91
N THR A 105 13.97 0.57 -1.64
CA THR A 105 12.82 -0.23 -1.22
C THR A 105 11.94 0.56 -0.25
N PHE A 106 10.65 0.27 -0.28
CA PHE A 106 9.63 0.91 0.55
C PHE A 106 8.78 -0.19 1.18
N GLY A 107 8.46 -0.05 2.46
CA GLY A 107 7.51 -0.93 3.15
C GLY A 107 6.12 -0.32 3.13
N ILE A 108 5.10 -1.13 2.86
CA ILE A 108 3.70 -0.81 3.17
C ILE A 108 3.29 -1.74 4.30
N ASP A 109 3.02 -1.20 5.48
CA ASP A 109 2.60 -1.97 6.63
C ASP A 109 1.16 -1.65 7.00
N VAL A 110 0.34 -2.69 7.10
CA VAL A 110 -1.02 -2.57 7.65
C VAL A 110 -0.99 -3.11 9.06
N LEU A 111 -1.34 -2.26 10.02
CA LEU A 111 -1.48 -2.67 11.42
C LEU A 111 -2.92 -2.53 11.83
N SER A 112 -3.51 -3.59 12.39
CA SER A 112 -4.78 -3.48 13.09
C SER A 112 -4.55 -2.92 14.50
N SER A 113 -5.48 -2.09 14.95
CA SER A 113 -5.57 -1.63 16.33
C SER A 113 -6.84 -2.19 16.99
N GLY A 114 -6.62 -3.26 17.77
CA GLY A 114 -7.32 -3.51 19.02
C GLY A 114 -6.48 -3.00 20.21
N PHE A 115 -6.54 -3.66 21.38
CA PHE A 115 -5.66 -3.35 22.54
C PHE A 115 -4.16 -3.63 22.29
N SER A 116 -3.77 -4.09 21.11
CA SER A 116 -2.37 -4.29 20.70
C SER A 116 -2.23 -4.05 19.20
N ILE A 117 -1.11 -3.44 18.82
CA ILE A 117 -0.73 -3.16 17.44
C ILE A 117 -0.08 -4.43 16.88
N VAL A 118 -0.69 -5.05 15.87
CA VAL A 118 -0.15 -6.23 15.18
C VAL A 118 -0.02 -5.91 13.68
N GLN A 119 1.15 -6.19 13.10
CA GLN A 119 1.37 -6.08 11.65
C GLN A 119 0.66 -7.24 10.95
N ASP A 120 -0.41 -6.93 10.22
CA ASP A 120 -1.26 -7.92 9.56
C ASP A 120 -0.81 -8.19 8.11
N ALA A 121 -0.18 -7.21 7.47
CA ALA A 121 0.34 -7.36 6.12
C ALA A 121 1.50 -6.40 5.86
N ALA A 122 2.46 -6.85 5.06
CA ALA A 122 3.58 -6.06 4.57
C ALA A 122 3.72 -6.22 3.04
N LEU A 123 4.06 -5.15 2.33
CA LEU A 123 4.46 -5.20 0.92
C LEU A 123 5.74 -4.39 0.72
N THR A 124 6.75 -4.99 0.07
CA THR A 124 7.97 -4.29 -0.31
C THR A 124 7.90 -3.87 -1.78
N LEU A 125 8.11 -2.58 -2.04
CA LEU A 125 8.22 -2.02 -3.39
C LEU A 125 9.69 -1.80 -3.74
N THR A 126 10.10 -2.02 -4.99
CA THR A 126 11.47 -1.77 -5.47
C THR A 126 11.45 -0.80 -6.65
N VAL A 127 12.25 0.27 -6.60
CA VAL A 127 12.40 1.18 -7.76
C VAL A 127 13.23 0.52 -8.85
N VAL A 128 12.66 0.34 -10.03
CA VAL A 128 13.36 -0.20 -11.20
C VAL A 128 13.70 0.90 -12.22
N PRO A 129 14.78 0.74 -13.00
CA PRO A 129 15.09 1.67 -14.07
C PRO A 129 13.98 1.73 -15.12
N GLU A 130 13.79 2.90 -15.72
CA GLU A 130 12.90 3.03 -16.88
C GLU A 130 13.31 2.09 -18.02
N PRO A 131 12.36 1.57 -18.81
CA PRO A 131 12.65 0.63 -19.90
C PRO A 131 13.66 1.16 -20.93
N ILE A 132 13.67 2.47 -21.18
CA ILE A 132 14.62 3.11 -22.10
C ILE A 132 16.04 3.06 -21.53
N THR A 133 16.20 3.29 -20.23
CA THR A 133 17.49 3.17 -19.55
C THR A 133 18.04 1.75 -19.69
N MET A 134 17.19 0.73 -19.52
CA MET A 134 17.58 -0.67 -19.74
C MET A 134 17.98 -0.94 -21.19
N ALA A 135 17.24 -0.42 -22.16
CA ALA A 135 17.56 -0.56 -23.57
C ALA A 135 18.88 0.13 -23.93
N LEU A 136 19.14 1.32 -23.41
CA LEU A 136 20.38 2.07 -23.62
C LEU A 136 21.59 1.39 -22.97
N LEU A 137 21.43 0.83 -21.76
CA LEU A 137 22.47 0.03 -21.12
C LEU A 137 22.79 -1.23 -21.94
N GLY A 138 21.76 -1.90 -22.46
CA GLY A 138 21.93 -3.05 -23.35
C GLY A 138 22.67 -2.69 -24.65
N LEU A 139 22.27 -1.61 -25.31
CA LEU A 139 22.92 -1.11 -26.53
C LEU A 139 24.35 -0.64 -26.26
N GLY A 140 24.57 0.12 -25.20
CA GLY A 140 25.90 0.57 -24.78
C GLY A 140 26.84 -0.60 -24.50
N GLY A 141 26.36 -1.64 -23.81
CA GLY A 141 27.10 -2.89 -23.61
C GLY A 141 27.42 -3.62 -24.92
N LEU A 142 26.48 -3.61 -25.88
CA LEU A 142 26.68 -4.22 -27.20
C LEU A 142 27.75 -3.49 -28.02
N PHE A 143 27.81 -2.16 -27.97
CA PHE A 143 28.84 -1.37 -28.64
C PHE A 143 30.23 -1.57 -28.01
N LEU A 144 30.31 -1.73 -26.69
CA LEU A 144 31.57 -2.07 -26.01
C LEU A 144 32.08 -3.47 -26.39
N ARG A 145 31.18 -4.43 -26.58
CA ARG A 145 31.54 -5.80 -27.01
C ARG A 145 32.10 -5.84 -28.44
N ARG A 146 31.61 -5.00 -29.35
CA ARG A 146 32.07 -4.96 -30.76
C ARG A 146 33.47 -4.38 -30.96
N ARG A 147 34.08 -3.78 -29.94
CA ARG A 147 35.42 -3.17 -30.00
C ARG A 147 36.53 -4.05 -29.43
N LYS A 148 36.24 -5.29 -29.03
CA LYS A 148 37.24 -6.33 -28.73
C LYS A 148 37.27 -7.34 -29.87
#